data_AF-A0A9E8KQW1-F1
#
_entry.id   AF-A0A9E8KQW1-F1
#
_cell.length_a   1.000
_cell.length_b   1.000
_cell.length_c   1.000
_cell.angle_alpha   90.00
_cell.angle_beta   90.00
_cell.angle_gamma   90.00
#
_symmetry.space_group_name_H-M   'P 1'
#
loop_
_entity.id
_entity.type
_entity.pdbx_description
1 polymer ?
#
loop_
_entity_poly.entity_id
_entity_poly.type
_entity_poly.pdbx_seq_one_letter_code
_entity_poly.pdbx_strand_id
1 'polypeptide(L)'
;MNIIMTFYKVLMAYPTFELPWFGFSYRNLTVKEHHLLADNKQYSKGVAIKYIWPNSIASNSGLIKDDIIMSVNGYTFDNNYDLDKFIFKTGANKEAEIVAFRGGQIIKTTITSEVRPRWAAP
;
A
#
# COMPACT_ATOMS: atom_id res chain seq x y z
N MET A 1 -9.99 -18.98 1.43
CA MET A 1 -8.67 -19.23 0.81
C MET A 1 -7.58 -18.91 1.83
N ASN A 2 -6.74 -19.88 2.17
CA ASN A 2 -5.83 -19.81 3.33
C ASN A 2 -4.50 -19.10 2.93
N ILE A 3 -4.16 -17.99 3.57
CA ILE A 3 -3.02 -17.10 3.23
C ILE A 3 -1.69 -17.86 3.24
N ILE A 4 -1.53 -18.78 4.20
CA ILE A 4 -0.35 -19.65 4.32
C ILE A 4 -0.13 -20.42 3.01
N MET A 5 -1.21 -20.90 2.39
CA MET A 5 -1.13 -21.67 1.15
C MET A 5 -0.83 -20.80 -0.06
N THR A 6 -1.31 -19.55 -0.10
CA THR A 6 -0.91 -18.58 -1.13
C THR A 6 0.57 -18.27 -1.02
N PHE A 7 1.06 -17.99 0.19
CA PHE A 7 2.46 -17.70 0.46
C PHE A 7 3.36 -18.89 0.10
N TYR A 8 2.96 -20.11 0.50
CA TYR A 8 3.66 -21.34 0.18
C TYR A 8 3.76 -21.59 -1.32
N LYS A 9 2.65 -21.44 -2.07
CA LYS A 9 2.65 -21.61 -3.54
C LYS A 9 3.59 -20.63 -4.23
N VAL A 10 3.63 -19.40 -3.73
CA VAL A 10 4.49 -18.35 -4.28
C VAL A 10 5.97 -18.63 -3.98
N LEU A 11 6.30 -19.06 -2.76
CA LEU A 11 7.67 -19.50 -2.39
C LEU A 11 8.15 -20.71 -3.20
N MET A 12 7.25 -21.65 -3.51
CA MET A 12 7.60 -22.86 -4.26
C MET A 12 7.73 -22.61 -5.77
N ALA A 13 7.04 -21.60 -6.30
CA ALA A 13 7.10 -21.24 -7.72
C ALA A 13 8.31 -20.36 -8.07
N TYR A 14 8.83 -19.58 -7.12
CA TYR A 14 9.99 -18.71 -7.30
C TYR A 14 11.01 -18.93 -6.17
N PRO A 15 12.20 -19.51 -6.42
CA PRO A 15 13.21 -19.79 -5.40
C PRO A 15 13.77 -18.54 -4.69
N THR A 16 13.45 -17.35 -5.19
CA THR A 16 13.69 -16.05 -4.54
C THR A 16 12.39 -15.24 -4.61
N PHE A 17 11.54 -15.34 -3.59
CA PHE A 17 10.36 -14.50 -3.51
C PHE A 17 10.79 -13.06 -3.21
N GLU A 18 10.85 -12.24 -4.25
CA GLU A 18 11.13 -10.82 -4.14
C GLU A 18 9.89 -10.11 -3.57
N LEU A 19 9.92 -9.83 -2.26
CA LEU A 19 8.86 -9.10 -1.57
C LEU A 19 8.71 -7.71 -2.21
N PRO A 20 7.57 -7.43 -2.87
CA PRO A 20 7.33 -6.11 -3.40
C PRO A 20 7.29 -5.09 -2.26
N TRP A 21 8.04 -4.03 -2.47
CA TRP A 21 8.17 -2.95 -1.53
C TRP A 21 7.74 -1.66 -2.20
N PHE A 22 6.89 -0.92 -1.48
CA PHE A 22 6.26 0.30 -1.95
C PHE A 22 6.91 1.55 -1.37
N GLY A 23 7.93 1.42 -0.49
CA GLY A 23 8.63 2.56 0.09
C GLY A 23 7.96 3.23 1.30
N PHE A 24 6.85 2.68 1.79
CA PHE A 24 6.11 3.19 2.95
C PHE A 24 5.55 2.06 3.82
N SER A 25 5.31 2.35 5.11
CA SER A 25 4.56 1.48 6.02
C SER A 25 3.19 2.09 6.29
N TYR A 26 2.24 1.25 6.67
CA TYR A 26 0.85 1.62 6.83
C TYR A 26 0.24 1.03 8.10
N ARG A 27 -0.89 1.60 8.49
CA ARG A 27 -1.72 1.17 9.61
C ARG A 27 -3.19 1.21 9.19
N ASN A 28 -4.00 0.51 9.96
CA ASN A 28 -5.45 0.68 9.87
C ASN A 28 -5.84 2.12 10.23
N LEU A 29 -6.94 2.55 9.64
CA LEU A 29 -7.53 3.85 9.93
C LEU A 29 -8.02 3.88 11.36
N THR A 30 -7.87 5.04 11.98
CA THR A 30 -8.49 5.37 13.25
C THR A 30 -9.97 5.70 13.03
N VAL A 31 -10.74 5.66 14.11
CA VAL A 31 -12.16 6.05 14.09
C VAL A 31 -12.34 7.45 13.48
N LYS A 32 -11.48 8.41 13.84
CA LYS A 32 -11.52 9.77 13.28
C LYS A 32 -11.33 9.79 11.76
N GLU A 33 -10.35 9.05 11.25
CA GLU A 33 -10.06 8.97 9.81
C GLU A 33 -11.20 8.29 9.03
N HIS A 34 -11.84 7.27 9.61
CA HIS A 34 -13.04 6.68 9.00
C HIS A 34 -14.17 7.70 8.86
N HIS A 35 -14.40 8.54 9.87
CA HIS A 35 -15.41 9.60 9.79
C HIS A 35 -15.06 10.64 8.72
N LEU A 36 -13.81 11.10 8.66
CA LEU A 36 -13.35 12.06 7.66
C LEU A 36 -13.58 11.59 6.22
N LEU A 37 -13.40 10.28 5.97
CA LEU A 37 -13.65 9.67 4.68
C LEU A 37 -15.15 9.50 4.39
N ALA A 38 -15.93 9.06 5.38
CA ALA A 38 -17.37 8.84 5.25
C ALA A 38 -18.13 10.10 4.81
N ASP A 39 -17.71 11.27 5.28
CA ASP A 39 -18.29 12.56 4.90
C ASP A 39 -18.14 12.86 3.40
N ASN A 40 -17.12 12.28 2.76
CA ASN A 40 -16.82 12.47 1.34
C ASN A 40 -17.56 11.49 0.41
N LYS A 41 -18.44 10.63 0.96
CA LYS A 41 -19.38 9.68 0.29
C LYS A 41 -18.82 8.66 -0.69
N GLN A 42 -17.63 8.86 -1.26
CA GLN A 42 -17.06 8.05 -2.34
C GLN A 42 -16.04 7.01 -1.85
N TYR A 43 -15.47 7.23 -0.67
CA TYR A 43 -14.46 6.35 -0.07
C TYR A 43 -14.73 6.25 1.42
N SER A 44 -14.94 5.04 1.96
CA SER A 44 -15.15 4.81 3.40
C SER A 44 -14.08 3.90 4.02
N LYS A 45 -13.14 3.46 3.18
CA LYS A 45 -12.22 2.35 3.38
C LYS A 45 -10.84 2.76 2.87
N GLY A 46 -9.80 2.25 3.52
CA GLY A 46 -8.42 2.53 3.16
C GLY A 46 -7.46 2.19 4.28
N VAL A 47 -6.20 2.58 4.10
CA VAL A 47 -5.14 2.47 5.11
C VAL A 47 -4.33 3.76 5.15
N ALA A 48 -3.89 4.16 6.34
CA ALA A 48 -3.11 5.37 6.51
C ALA A 48 -1.61 5.07 6.43
N ILE A 49 -0.86 5.92 5.74
CA ILE A 49 0.59 5.87 5.71
C ILE A 49 1.14 6.27 7.09
N LYS A 50 1.83 5.33 7.73
CA LYS A 50 2.45 5.53 9.05
C LYS A 50 3.84 6.15 8.92
N TYR A 51 4.62 5.70 7.95
CA TYR A 51 5.99 6.14 7.73
C TYR A 51 6.38 5.98 6.27
N ILE A 52 7.22 6.88 5.77
CA ILE A 52 7.81 6.83 4.43
C ILE A 52 9.32 6.76 4.60
N TRP A 53 9.94 5.77 3.97
CA TRP A 53 11.39 5.68 3.94
C TRP A 53 11.95 6.82 3.07
N PRO A 54 12.95 7.58 3.54
CA PRO A 54 13.62 8.60 2.74
C PRO A 54 14.21 8.00 1.46
N ASN A 55 14.17 8.77 0.37
CA ASN A 55 14.66 8.36 -0.96
C ASN A 55 13.99 7.09 -1.53
N SER A 56 12.89 6.63 -0.94
CA SER A 56 12.11 5.53 -1.47
C SER A 56 11.24 5.97 -2.65
N ILE A 57 10.73 5.00 -3.40
CA ILE A 57 9.73 5.25 -4.45
C ILE A 57 8.48 6.00 -3.94
N ALA A 58 8.05 5.77 -2.70
CA ALA A 58 6.92 6.50 -2.10
C ALA A 58 7.26 7.97 -1.83
N SER A 59 8.47 8.21 -1.30
CA SER A 59 8.94 9.56 -1.06
C SER A 59 9.05 10.33 -2.37
N ASN A 60 9.60 9.68 -3.40
CA ASN A 60 9.81 10.27 -4.72
C ASN A 60 8.50 10.51 -5.48
N SER A 61 7.44 9.74 -5.17
CA SER A 61 6.11 9.90 -5.76
C SER A 61 5.26 10.98 -5.09
N GLY A 62 5.81 11.66 -4.07
CA GLY A 62 5.17 12.75 -3.35
C GLY A 62 4.15 12.29 -2.31
N LEU A 63 4.09 11.00 -1.98
CA LEU A 63 3.34 10.52 -0.82
C LEU A 63 3.97 11.05 0.47
N ILE A 64 3.14 11.29 1.49
CA ILE A 64 3.59 11.75 2.80
C ILE A 64 2.94 10.94 3.93
N LYS A 65 3.48 11.11 5.13
CA LYS A 65 2.86 10.58 6.35
C LYS A 65 1.43 11.11 6.49
N ASP A 66 0.54 10.25 6.99
CA ASP A 66 -0.89 10.49 7.21
C ASP A 66 -1.74 10.63 5.93
N ASP A 67 -1.16 10.44 4.74
CA ASP A 67 -1.97 10.14 3.56
C ASP A 67 -2.77 8.87 3.77
N ILE A 68 -4.04 8.90 3.38
CA ILE A 68 -4.90 7.72 3.43
C ILE A 68 -4.97 7.11 2.04
N ILE A 69 -4.34 5.96 1.84
CA ILE A 69 -4.47 5.20 0.60
C ILE A 69 -5.85 4.57 0.54
N MET A 70 -6.63 5.00 -0.45
CA MET A 70 -8.00 4.56 -0.68
C MET A 70 -8.06 3.42 -1.69
N SER A 71 -7.21 3.46 -2.71
CA SER A 71 -7.08 2.37 -3.68
C SER A 71 -5.69 2.27 -4.29
N VAL A 72 -5.37 1.06 -4.78
CA VAL A 72 -4.21 0.78 -5.63
C VAL A 72 -4.68 -0.01 -6.84
N ASN A 73 -4.37 0.46 -8.06
CA ASN A 73 -4.85 -0.12 -9.33
C ASN A 73 -6.38 -0.32 -9.35
N GLY A 74 -7.14 0.60 -8.75
CA GLY A 74 -8.60 0.52 -8.62
C GLY A 74 -9.10 -0.46 -7.55
N TYR A 75 -8.23 -1.25 -6.91
CA TYR A 75 -8.61 -2.12 -5.79
C TYR A 75 -8.69 -1.31 -4.50
N THR A 76 -9.79 -1.46 -3.76
CA THR A 76 -9.98 -0.83 -2.45
C THR A 76 -9.66 -1.83 -1.33
N PHE A 77 -9.36 -1.32 -0.13
CA PHE A 77 -8.92 -2.13 1.01
C PHE A 77 -9.68 -1.75 2.26
N ASP A 78 -10.15 -2.74 3.01
CA ASP A 78 -10.86 -2.50 4.27
C ASP A 78 -9.90 -2.37 5.45
N ASN A 79 -8.72 -2.95 5.31
CA ASN A 79 -7.70 -3.04 6.36
C ASN A 79 -6.33 -3.30 5.72
N ASN A 80 -5.30 -3.24 6.56
CA ASN A 80 -3.91 -3.51 6.22
C ASN A 80 -3.68 -4.90 5.61
N TYR A 81 -4.38 -5.93 6.08
CA TYR A 81 -4.23 -7.29 5.53
C TYR A 81 -4.67 -7.38 4.06
N ASP A 82 -5.64 -6.58 3.63
CA ASP A 82 -6.08 -6.57 2.24
C ASP A 82 -5.08 -5.87 1.33
N LEU A 83 -4.45 -4.79 1.81
CA LEU A 83 -3.33 -4.17 1.10
C LEU A 83 -2.13 -5.12 1.02
N ASP A 84 -1.79 -5.82 2.11
CA ASP A 84 -0.72 -6.84 2.11
C ASP A 84 -0.94 -7.88 1.01
N LYS A 85 -2.15 -8.47 0.97
CA LYS A 85 -2.52 -9.45 -0.08
C LYS A 85 -2.37 -8.88 -1.48
N PHE A 86 -2.80 -7.63 -1.69
CA PHE A 86 -2.67 -6.96 -2.98
C PHE A 86 -1.21 -6.79 -3.39
N ILE A 87 -0.38 -6.29 -2.47
CA ILE A 87 1.06 -6.10 -2.68
C ILE A 87 1.72 -7.44 -3.03
N PHE A 88 1.48 -8.48 -2.25
CA PHE A 88 2.02 -9.82 -2.51
C PHE A 88 1.58 -10.41 -3.85
N LYS A 89 0.34 -10.17 -4.26
CA LYS A 89 -0.18 -10.67 -5.54
C LYS A 89 0.37 -9.90 -6.74
N THR A 90 0.62 -8.60 -6.58
CA THR A 90 1.12 -7.74 -7.66
C THR A 90 2.55 -8.12 -8.05
N GLY A 91 3.39 -8.44 -7.06
CA GLY A 91 4.81 -8.74 -7.27
C GLY A 91 5.67 -7.48 -7.43
N ALA A 92 7.00 -7.67 -7.45
CA ALA A 92 7.97 -6.60 -7.61
C ALA A 92 8.07 -6.13 -9.08
N ASN A 93 8.61 -4.91 -9.29
CA ASN A 93 8.85 -4.30 -10.59
C ASN A 93 7.57 -4.09 -11.42
N LYS A 94 6.45 -3.75 -10.76
CA LYS A 94 5.15 -3.49 -11.37
C LYS A 94 4.67 -2.10 -11.04
N GLU A 95 4.06 -1.44 -12.02
CA GLU A 95 3.40 -0.17 -11.80
C GLU A 95 2.11 -0.33 -11.00
N ALA A 96 1.89 0.63 -10.11
CA ALA A 96 0.76 0.71 -9.22
C ALA A 96 0.26 2.16 -9.16
N GLU A 97 -0.92 2.40 -9.70
CA GLU A 97 -1.65 3.67 -9.54
C GLU A 97 -2.23 3.70 -8.13
N ILE A 98 -1.74 4.63 -7.31
CA ILE A 98 -2.20 4.87 -5.94
C ILE A 98 -3.13 6.07 -5.95
N VAL A 99 -4.31 5.87 -5.38
CA VAL A 99 -5.24 6.96 -5.05
C VAL A 99 -5.22 7.16 -3.54
N ALA A 100 -4.80 8.34 -3.10
CA ALA A 100 -4.71 8.72 -1.70
C ALA A 100 -5.55 9.94 -1.38
N PHE A 101 -5.90 10.10 -0.10
CA PHE A 101 -6.58 11.27 0.43
C PHE A 101 -5.66 12.05 1.36
N ARG A 102 -5.53 13.36 1.13
CA ARG A 102 -4.71 14.29 1.89
C ARG A 102 -5.47 15.57 2.15
N GLY A 103 -5.81 15.84 3.42
CA GLY A 103 -6.37 17.13 3.84
C GLY A 103 -7.61 17.59 3.05
N GLY A 104 -8.50 16.67 2.65
CA GLY A 104 -9.71 17.01 1.86
C GLY A 104 -9.56 16.78 0.36
N GLN A 105 -8.36 16.56 -0.14
CA GLN A 105 -8.09 16.39 -1.57
C GLN A 105 -7.73 14.95 -1.92
N ILE A 106 -8.09 14.55 -3.13
CA ILE A 106 -7.69 13.26 -3.72
C ILE A 106 -6.40 13.47 -4.51
N ILE A 107 -5.39 12.69 -4.17
CA ILE A 107 -4.09 12.65 -4.85
C ILE A 107 -4.02 11.34 -5.62
N LYS A 108 -3.59 11.42 -6.87
CA LYS A 108 -3.27 10.26 -7.69
C LYS A 108 -1.78 10.29 -8.00
N THR A 109 -1.12 9.17 -7.78
CA THR A 109 0.30 9.02 -8.09
C THR A 109 0.56 7.61 -8.57
N THR A 110 1.53 7.42 -9.44
CA THR A 110 1.92 6.09 -9.92
C THR A 110 3.29 5.78 -9.36
N ILE A 111 3.43 4.60 -8.77
CA ILE A 111 4.74 4.10 -8.31
C ILE A 111 5.04 2.75 -8.95
N THR A 112 6.31 2.49 -9.19
CA THR A 112 6.78 1.17 -9.61
C THR A 112 7.28 0.44 -8.38
N SER A 113 6.62 -0.65 -8.00
CA SER A 113 7.06 -1.49 -6.88
C SER A 113 8.49 -1.97 -7.14
N GLU A 114 9.29 -2.07 -6.09
CA GLU A 114 10.65 -2.60 -6.20
C GLU A 114 10.84 -3.79 -5.26
N VAL A 115 11.93 -4.53 -5.45
CA VAL A 115 12.33 -5.54 -4.47
C VAL A 115 12.78 -4.81 -3.22
N ARG A 116 12.32 -5.23 -2.04
CA ARG A 116 12.71 -4.58 -0.78
C ARG A 116 14.24 -4.44 -0.71
N PRO A 117 14.78 -3.21 -0.66
CA PRO A 117 16.21 -3.02 -0.69
C PRO A 117 16.82 -3.30 0.67
N ARG A 118 18.09 -3.70 0.70
CA ARG A 118 18.81 -4.08 1.93
C ARG A 118 18.91 -2.96 2.95
N TRP A 119 18.90 -1.70 2.51
CA TRP A 119 18.97 -0.52 3.36
C TRP A 119 17.63 -0.18 4.04
N ALA A 120 16.50 -0.69 3.52
CA ALA A 120 15.19 -0.50 4.10
C ALA A 120 15.00 -1.49 5.27
N ALA A 121 15.73 -1.23 6.36
CA ALA A 121 15.63 -1.97 7.61
C ALA A 121 14.16 -2.05 8.08
N PRO A 122 13.74 -3.17 8.71
CA PRO A 122 12.39 -3.35 9.24
C PRO A 122 11.98 -2.28 10.25
#